data_AF-A0A932H8R7-F1
#
_entry.id   AF-A0A932H8R7-F1
#
_cell.length_a   1.000
_cell.length_b   1.000
_cell.length_c   1.000
_cell.angle_alpha   90.00
_cell.angle_beta   90.00
_cell.angle_gamma   90.00
#
_symmetry.space_group_name_H-M   'P 1'
#
loop_
_entity.id
_entity.type
_entity.pdbx_description
1 polymer ?
#
loop_
_entity_poly.entity_id
_entity_poly.type
_entity_poly.pdbx_seq_one_letter_code
_entity_poly.pdbx_strand_id
1 'polypeptide(L)'
;SDIRLAAEGGEVAGFCTGWESFKSTWRKALDTGDAIIVVQAIPKAHPELPKVPLAIQFAKTEEARRLIEVGAHDPGAIARPFVLPPATPKDRVQLLRKAFLDTLKDPEFLADANKANLDINPVGGEEIGKIVDNLFRLDASLVAKLKQILIPK
;
A
#
# COMPACT_ATOMS: atom_id res chain seq x y z
N SER A 1 7.27 15.33 -12.49
CA SER A 1 6.75 13.98 -12.79
C SER A 1 5.78 14.13 -13.95
N ASP A 2 5.90 13.29 -14.97
CA ASP A 2 5.11 13.38 -16.21
C ASP A 2 3.62 13.30 -15.94
N ILE A 3 3.21 12.47 -14.96
CA ILE A 3 1.79 12.34 -14.60
C ILE A 3 1.19 13.62 -14.03
N ARG A 4 2.00 14.49 -13.42
CA ARG A 4 1.54 15.80 -12.95
C ARG A 4 1.29 16.74 -14.12
N LEU A 5 2.21 16.78 -15.08
CA LEU A 5 2.05 17.60 -16.28
C LEU A 5 0.84 17.16 -17.09
N ALA A 6 0.64 15.85 -17.25
CA ALA A 6 -0.53 15.29 -17.90
C ALA A 6 -1.83 15.69 -17.20
N ALA A 7 -1.87 15.65 -15.86
CA ALA A 7 -3.04 16.07 -15.10
C ALA A 7 -3.29 17.58 -15.17
N GLU A 8 -2.27 18.41 -15.00
CA GLU A 8 -2.35 19.88 -15.12
C GLU A 8 -2.73 20.31 -16.54
N GLY A 9 -2.29 19.57 -17.55
CA GLY A 9 -2.65 19.76 -18.96
C GLY A 9 -4.02 19.17 -19.35
N GLY A 10 -4.69 18.46 -18.43
CA GLY A 10 -6.00 17.83 -18.68
C GLY A 10 -5.96 16.54 -19.51
N GLU A 11 -4.79 15.96 -19.75
CA GLU A 11 -4.63 14.69 -20.46
C GLU A 11 -5.10 13.50 -19.62
N VAL A 12 -4.95 13.58 -18.29
CA VAL A 12 -5.45 12.56 -17.36
C VAL A 12 -6.33 13.18 -16.29
N ALA A 13 -7.46 12.53 -15.99
CA ALA A 13 -8.40 12.98 -14.98
C ALA A 13 -8.07 12.49 -13.56
N GLY A 14 -7.12 11.57 -13.41
CA GLY A 14 -6.73 11.00 -12.12
C GLY A 14 -5.73 9.88 -12.26
N PHE A 15 -5.14 9.48 -11.14
CA PHE A 15 -4.16 8.40 -11.05
C PHE A 15 -4.14 7.78 -9.65
N CYS A 16 -3.59 6.58 -9.54
CA CYS A 16 -3.40 5.90 -8.26
C CYS A 16 -1.98 6.16 -7.74
N THR A 17 -1.85 6.52 -6.46
CA THR A 17 -0.56 6.70 -5.79
C THR A 17 -0.70 6.47 -4.29
N GLY A 18 0.43 6.25 -3.59
CA GLY A 18 0.47 6.26 -2.13
C GLY A 18 0.12 7.63 -1.55
N TRP A 19 -0.58 7.64 -0.43
CA TRP A 19 -1.10 8.85 0.22
C TRP A 19 0.01 9.80 0.65
N GLU A 20 1.09 9.27 1.22
CA GLU A 20 2.23 10.05 1.73
C GLU A 20 2.93 10.81 0.59
N SER A 21 3.11 10.13 -0.55
CA SER A 21 3.68 10.75 -1.76
C SER A 21 2.75 11.83 -2.30
N PHE A 22 1.43 11.58 -2.34
CA PHE A 22 0.46 12.54 -2.84
C PHE A 22 0.41 13.79 -1.96
N LYS A 23 0.27 13.61 -0.65
CA LYS A 23 0.26 14.69 0.35
C LYS A 23 1.51 15.56 0.27
N SER A 24 2.68 14.97 0.05
CA SER A 24 3.94 15.71 -0.10
C SER A 24 4.04 16.46 -1.42
N THR A 25 3.70 15.81 -2.54
CA THR A 25 3.97 16.34 -3.90
C THR A 25 2.83 17.14 -4.51
N TRP A 26 1.60 17.03 -3.97
CA TRP A 26 0.36 17.65 -4.45
C TRP A 26 -0.34 18.52 -3.41
N ARG A 27 0.38 18.96 -2.35
CA ARG A 27 -0.18 19.75 -1.24
C ARG A 27 -1.06 20.91 -1.69
N LYS A 28 -0.56 21.74 -2.62
CA LYS A 28 -1.28 22.91 -3.12
C LYS A 28 -2.64 22.53 -3.75
N ALA A 29 -2.68 21.48 -4.56
CA ALA A 29 -3.90 21.02 -5.22
C ALA A 29 -4.92 20.42 -4.24
N LEU A 30 -4.45 19.80 -3.16
CA LEU A 30 -5.30 19.38 -2.04
C LEU A 30 -5.90 20.59 -1.31
N ASP A 31 -5.07 21.60 -1.03
CA ASP A 31 -5.49 22.79 -0.28
C ASP A 31 -6.48 23.66 -1.07
N THR A 32 -6.33 23.75 -2.40
CA THR A 32 -7.24 24.50 -3.28
C THR A 32 -8.48 23.71 -3.68
N GLY A 33 -8.47 22.39 -3.52
CA GLY A 33 -9.53 21.50 -3.97
C GLY A 33 -9.46 21.13 -5.46
N ASP A 34 -8.38 21.51 -6.15
CA ASP A 34 -8.14 21.15 -7.56
C ASP A 34 -7.91 19.64 -7.72
N ALA A 35 -7.48 18.96 -6.64
CA ALA A 35 -7.41 17.51 -6.59
C ALA A 35 -8.10 16.98 -5.32
N ILE A 36 -8.88 15.92 -5.48
CA ILE A 36 -9.59 15.26 -4.39
C ILE A 36 -9.28 13.77 -4.38
N ILE A 37 -9.28 13.18 -3.18
CA ILE A 37 -9.16 11.73 -3.02
C ILE A 37 -10.56 11.12 -3.06
N VAL A 38 -10.78 10.23 -4.03
CA VAL A 38 -12.12 9.68 -4.31
C VAL A 38 -12.34 8.28 -3.74
N VAL A 39 -11.27 7.49 -3.59
CA VAL A 39 -11.34 6.11 -3.10
C VAL A 39 -10.01 5.68 -2.48
N GLN A 40 -10.09 4.81 -1.47
CA GLN A 40 -8.93 4.21 -0.80
C GLN A 40 -8.82 2.71 -1.16
N ALA A 41 -7.70 2.29 -1.74
CA ALA A 41 -7.42 0.90 -2.09
C ALA A 41 -6.59 0.18 -0.99
N ILE A 42 -6.99 0.36 0.27
CA ILE A 42 -6.34 -0.20 1.45
C ILE A 42 -7.37 -0.91 2.34
N PRO A 43 -6.95 -1.90 3.15
CA PRO A 43 -7.88 -2.71 3.94
C PRO A 43 -8.57 -1.96 5.07
N LYS A 44 -7.99 -0.86 5.55
CA LYS A 44 -8.52 0.00 6.62
C LYS A 44 -8.43 1.45 6.21
N ALA A 45 -9.44 2.25 6.56
CA ALA A 45 -9.44 3.68 6.23
C ALA A 45 -8.25 4.39 6.89
N HIS A 46 -7.58 5.25 6.13
CA HIS A 46 -6.49 6.06 6.63
C HIS A 46 -7.03 7.10 7.64
N PRO A 47 -6.37 7.33 8.79
CA PRO A 47 -6.86 8.26 9.81
C PRO A 47 -7.08 9.69 9.30
N GLU A 48 -6.28 10.13 8.31
CA GLU A 48 -6.41 11.45 7.68
C GLU A 48 -7.52 11.53 6.61
N LEU A 49 -8.07 10.39 6.17
CA LEU A 49 -9.08 10.30 5.12
C LEU A 49 -10.34 9.55 5.58
N PRO A 50 -10.94 9.85 6.75
CA PRO A 50 -12.01 9.04 7.33
C PRO A 50 -13.31 9.10 6.51
N LYS A 51 -13.49 10.12 5.66
CA LYS A 51 -14.69 10.32 4.83
C LYS A 51 -14.58 9.71 3.43
N VAL A 52 -13.38 9.29 3.02
CA VAL A 52 -13.16 8.72 1.68
C VAL A 52 -13.49 7.23 1.75
N PRO A 53 -14.34 6.68 0.87
CA PRO A 53 -14.74 5.28 0.94
C PRO A 53 -13.58 4.33 0.60
N LEU A 54 -13.65 3.11 1.13
CA LEU A 54 -12.73 2.03 0.75
C LEU A 54 -13.23 1.34 -0.53
N ALA A 55 -12.33 1.02 -1.45
CA ALA A 55 -12.66 0.33 -2.70
C ALA A 55 -13.44 -0.97 -2.46
N ILE A 56 -13.09 -1.71 -1.40
CA ILE A 56 -13.73 -2.97 -1.03
C ILE A 56 -15.22 -2.82 -0.66
N GLN A 57 -15.66 -1.63 -0.23
CA GLN A 57 -17.07 -1.37 0.08
C GLN A 57 -17.97 -1.42 -1.15
N PHE A 58 -17.40 -1.25 -2.35
CA PHE A 58 -18.13 -1.34 -3.61
C PHE A 58 -18.21 -2.77 -4.18
N ALA A 59 -17.50 -3.73 -3.58
CA ALA A 59 -17.56 -5.12 -4.00
C ALA A 59 -18.88 -5.80 -3.56
N LYS A 60 -19.66 -6.22 -4.55
CA LYS A 60 -20.99 -6.82 -4.36
C LYS A 60 -20.95 -8.33 -4.08
N THR A 61 -19.86 -9.00 -4.45
CA THR A 61 -19.69 -10.45 -4.29
C THR A 61 -18.44 -10.77 -3.49
N GLU A 62 -18.40 -11.95 -2.88
CA GLU A 62 -17.23 -12.40 -2.15
C GLU A 62 -16.00 -12.56 -3.05
N GLU A 63 -16.22 -13.03 -4.27
CA GLU A 63 -15.17 -13.07 -5.28
C GLU A 63 -14.62 -11.68 -5.60
N ALA A 64 -15.47 -10.67 -5.73
CA ALA A 64 -15.01 -9.30 -5.98
C ALA A 64 -14.20 -8.74 -4.79
N ARG A 65 -14.61 -9.04 -3.55
CA ARG A 65 -13.81 -8.70 -2.36
C ARG A 65 -12.46 -9.38 -2.39
N ARG A 66 -12.44 -10.67 -2.70
CA ARG A 66 -11.22 -11.46 -2.80
C ARG A 66 -10.27 -10.94 -3.87
N LEU A 67 -10.79 -10.52 -5.02
CA LEU A 67 -10.01 -9.88 -6.08
C LEU A 67 -9.39 -8.56 -5.62
N ILE A 68 -10.10 -7.74 -4.83
CA ILE A 68 -9.55 -6.48 -4.28
C ILE A 68 -8.50 -6.76 -3.20
N GLU A 69 -8.75 -7.71 -2.30
CA GLU A 69 -7.79 -8.11 -1.27
C GLU A 69 -6.47 -8.55 -1.91
N VAL A 70 -6.53 -9.50 -2.84
CA VAL A 70 -5.35 -10.12 -3.45
C VAL A 70 -4.72 -9.21 -4.51
N GLY A 71 -5.52 -8.44 -5.24
CA GLY A 71 -5.06 -7.60 -6.35
C GLY A 71 -4.58 -6.22 -5.93
N ALA A 72 -5.04 -5.70 -4.79
CA ALA A 72 -4.72 -4.34 -4.34
C ALA A 72 -4.15 -4.30 -2.91
N HIS A 73 -4.83 -4.93 -1.93
CA HIS A 73 -4.40 -4.82 -0.53
C HIS A 73 -3.09 -5.56 -0.26
N ASP A 74 -3.00 -6.82 -0.66
CA ASP A 74 -1.83 -7.67 -0.44
C ASP A 74 -0.57 -7.08 -1.12
N PRO A 75 -0.59 -6.71 -2.42
CA PRO A 75 0.53 -6.04 -3.06
C PRO A 75 0.92 -4.72 -2.40
N GLY A 76 -0.07 -3.93 -1.93
CA GLY A 76 0.17 -2.70 -1.20
C GLY A 76 0.93 -2.93 0.12
N ALA A 77 0.52 -3.96 0.88
CA ALA A 77 1.15 -4.32 2.15
C ALA A 77 2.61 -4.82 1.98
N ILE A 78 2.94 -5.40 0.83
CA ILE A 78 4.29 -5.90 0.53
C ILE A 78 5.06 -5.03 -0.47
N ALA A 79 4.61 -3.79 -0.73
CA ALA A 79 5.19 -2.92 -1.76
C ALA A 79 6.63 -2.47 -1.45
N ARG A 80 7.00 -2.38 -0.17
CA ARG A 80 8.33 -1.91 0.28
C ARG A 80 8.93 -2.87 1.32
N PRO A 81 9.22 -4.13 0.95
CA PRO A 81 9.66 -5.12 1.91
C PRO A 81 11.16 -4.99 2.20
N PHE A 82 11.55 -5.21 3.46
CA PHE A 82 12.95 -5.46 3.81
C PHE A 82 13.23 -6.95 3.67
N VAL A 83 14.05 -7.31 2.67
CA VAL A 83 14.29 -8.70 2.27
C VAL A 83 15.75 -9.10 2.47
N LEU A 84 15.96 -10.38 2.76
CA LEU A 84 17.28 -10.98 2.93
C LEU A 84 17.51 -12.05 1.86
N PRO A 85 18.77 -12.36 1.51
CA PRO A 85 19.08 -13.42 0.56
C PRO A 85 18.46 -14.78 0.96
N PRO A 86 18.16 -15.64 -0.02
CA PRO A 86 17.74 -17.01 0.27
C PRO A 86 18.80 -17.73 1.11
N ALA A 87 18.37 -18.69 1.92
CA ALA A 87 19.21 -19.45 2.86
C ALA A 87 19.87 -18.63 3.99
N THR A 88 19.47 -17.37 4.22
CA THR A 88 19.85 -16.64 5.44
C THR A 88 19.42 -17.43 6.68
N PRO A 89 20.31 -17.67 7.66
CA PRO A 89 19.98 -18.42 8.88
C PRO A 89 18.77 -17.84 9.63
N LYS A 90 17.89 -18.72 10.13
CA LYS A 90 16.61 -18.32 10.76
C LYS A 90 16.79 -17.40 11.95
N ASP A 91 17.81 -17.64 12.77
CA ASP A 91 18.19 -16.79 13.90
C ASP A 91 18.54 -15.37 13.45
N ARG A 92 19.25 -15.21 12.32
CA ARG A 92 19.57 -13.90 11.73
C ARG A 92 18.32 -13.18 11.22
N VAL A 93 17.42 -13.91 10.57
CA VAL A 93 16.13 -13.34 10.12
C VAL A 93 15.32 -12.83 11.32
N GLN A 94 15.23 -13.61 12.39
CA GLN A 94 14.46 -13.20 13.58
C GLN A 94 15.11 -12.02 14.31
N LEU A 95 16.44 -12.01 14.42
CA LEU A 95 17.18 -10.88 14.97
C LEU A 95 16.87 -9.58 14.22
N LEU A 96 16.94 -9.61 12.88
CA LEU A 96 16.70 -8.42 12.05
C LEU A 96 15.23 -7.98 12.07
N ARG A 97 14.27 -8.91 12.06
CA ARG A 97 12.85 -8.59 12.21
C ARG A 97 12.57 -7.89 13.54
N LYS A 98 13.14 -8.41 14.63
CA LYS A 98 13.00 -7.82 15.96
C LYS A 98 13.63 -6.43 16.00
N ALA A 99 14.89 -6.29 15.59
CA ALA A 99 15.58 -5.00 15.58
C ALA A 99 14.82 -3.95 14.76
N PHE A 100 14.32 -4.32 13.58
CA PHE A 100 13.55 -3.41 12.73
C PHE A 100 12.28 -2.91 13.42
N LEU A 101 11.49 -3.80 14.03
CA LEU A 101 10.28 -3.42 14.75
C LEU A 101 10.55 -2.65 16.04
N ASP A 102 11.66 -2.96 16.73
CA ASP A 102 12.07 -2.23 17.93
C ASP A 102 12.46 -0.78 17.55
N THR A 103 13.20 -0.57 16.46
CA THR A 103 13.53 0.78 15.93
C THR A 103 12.28 1.58 15.56
N LEU A 104 11.29 0.96 14.93
CA LEU A 104 10.06 1.64 14.52
C LEU A 104 9.15 2.04 15.71
N LYS A 105 9.45 1.54 16.90
CA LYS A 105 8.79 1.92 18.16
C LYS A 105 9.65 2.85 19.01
N ASP A 106 10.88 3.10 18.61
CA ASP A 106 11.81 3.93 19.36
C ASP A 106 11.32 5.39 19.39
N PRO A 107 11.21 6.04 20.56
CA PRO A 107 10.70 7.40 20.66
C PRO A 107 11.55 8.44 19.92
N GLU A 108 12.87 8.27 19.87
CA GLU A 108 13.76 9.21 19.17
C GLU A 108 13.57 9.07 17.65
N PHE A 109 13.50 7.82 17.15
CA PHE A 109 13.18 7.54 15.76
C PHE A 109 11.82 8.13 15.35
N LEU A 110 10.78 7.92 16.18
CA LEU A 110 9.45 8.47 15.91
C LEU A 110 9.44 10.00 15.96
N ALA A 111 10.20 10.63 16.86
CA ALA A 111 10.33 12.08 16.89
C ALA A 111 10.96 12.63 15.61
N ASP A 112 12.00 11.97 15.09
CA ASP A 112 12.64 12.37 13.84
C ASP A 112 11.77 12.11 12.62
N ALA A 113 11.06 10.98 12.56
CA ALA A 113 10.09 10.70 11.51
C ALA A 113 8.98 11.77 11.45
N ASN A 114 8.47 12.18 12.62
CA ASN A 114 7.48 13.26 12.73
C ASN A 114 8.04 14.61 12.23
N LYS A 115 9.26 14.99 12.62
CA LYS A 115 9.91 16.22 12.10
C LYS A 115 10.06 16.18 10.59
N ALA A 116 10.34 15.00 10.03
CA ALA A 116 10.47 14.78 8.59
C ALA A 116 9.11 14.66 7.86
N ASN A 117 7.98 14.72 8.58
CA ASN A 117 6.63 14.46 8.04
C ASN A 117 6.50 13.09 7.37
N LEU A 118 7.16 12.07 7.95
CA LEU A 118 7.08 10.68 7.50
C LEU A 118 6.12 9.90 8.41
N ASP A 119 5.14 9.24 7.79
CA ASP A 119 4.24 8.36 8.50
C ASP A 119 4.87 6.96 8.69
N ILE A 120 4.66 6.37 9.86
CA ILE A 120 5.27 5.09 10.28
C ILE A 120 4.17 4.09 10.59
N ASN A 121 3.85 3.25 9.60
CA ASN A 121 2.83 2.20 9.70
C ASN A 121 3.40 0.84 9.24
N PRO A 122 4.23 0.17 10.06
CA PRO A 122 4.91 -1.04 9.64
C PRO A 122 4.02 -2.27 9.64
N VAL A 123 4.24 -3.15 8.67
CA VAL A 123 3.69 -4.52 8.64
C VAL A 123 4.73 -5.48 9.20
N GLY A 124 4.34 -6.34 10.15
CA GLY A 124 5.25 -7.27 10.79
C GLY A 124 5.78 -8.33 9.82
N GLY A 125 7.03 -8.78 10.02
CA GLY A 125 7.65 -9.77 9.12
C GLY A 125 6.92 -11.12 9.05
N GLU A 126 6.21 -11.51 10.12
CA GLU A 126 5.33 -12.69 10.10
C GLU A 126 4.09 -12.49 9.25
N GLU A 127 3.49 -11.30 9.30
CA GLU A 127 2.32 -10.94 8.50
C GLU A 127 2.69 -10.85 7.01
N ILE A 128 3.83 -10.22 6.68
CA ILE A 128 4.39 -10.25 5.32
C ILE A 128 4.58 -11.69 4.85
N GLY A 129 5.15 -12.57 5.68
CA GLY A 129 5.32 -13.98 5.34
C GLY A 129 4.00 -14.69 5.03
N LYS A 130 2.96 -14.46 5.85
CA LYS A 130 1.62 -15.00 5.61
C LYS A 130 1.00 -14.50 4.31
N ILE A 131 1.13 -13.21 4.01
CA ILE A 131 0.63 -12.62 2.76
C ILE A 131 1.31 -13.32 1.57
N VAL A 132 2.64 -13.40 1.58
CA VAL A 132 3.40 -14.05 0.51
C VAL A 132 3.00 -15.52 0.35
N ASP A 133 2.94 -16.28 1.44
CA ASP A 133 2.53 -17.70 1.41
C ASP A 133 1.11 -17.87 0.85
N ASN A 134 0.19 -16.98 1.19
CA ASN A 134 -1.18 -17.01 0.70
C ASN A 134 -1.27 -16.67 -0.79
N LEU A 135 -0.45 -15.73 -1.28
CA LEU A 135 -0.35 -15.40 -2.70
C LEU A 135 0.11 -16.62 -3.53
N PHE A 136 1.01 -17.44 -3.00
CA PHE A 136 1.44 -18.69 -3.67
C PHE A 136 0.41 -19.81 -3.61
N ARG A 137 -0.64 -19.70 -2.77
CA ARG A 137 -1.70 -20.70 -2.59
C ARG A 137 -3.03 -20.31 -3.25
N LEU A 138 -3.06 -19.21 -4.00
CA LEU A 138 -4.28 -18.77 -4.69
C LEU A 138 -4.79 -19.84 -5.65
N ASP A 139 -6.11 -19.95 -5.75
CA ASP A 139 -6.75 -20.87 -6.67
C ASP A 139 -6.54 -20.43 -8.13
N ALA A 140 -6.45 -21.42 -9.03
CA ALA A 140 -6.17 -21.18 -10.44
C ALA A 140 -7.22 -20.29 -11.12
N SER A 141 -8.49 -20.39 -10.70
CA SER A 141 -9.58 -19.54 -11.21
C SER A 141 -9.37 -18.06 -10.87
N LEU A 142 -9.02 -17.74 -9.62
CA LEU A 142 -8.77 -16.39 -9.17
C LEU A 142 -7.52 -15.81 -9.85
N VAL A 143 -6.45 -16.61 -9.99
CA VAL A 143 -5.26 -16.22 -10.74
C VAL A 143 -5.60 -15.89 -12.20
N ALA A 144 -6.44 -16.71 -12.85
CA ALA A 144 -6.86 -16.46 -14.22
C ALA A 144 -7.64 -15.14 -14.35
N LYS A 145 -8.56 -14.86 -13.41
CA LYS A 145 -9.31 -13.60 -13.37
C LYS A 145 -8.40 -12.40 -13.10
N LEU A 146 -7.48 -12.50 -12.14
CA LEU A 146 -6.50 -11.45 -11.87
C LEU A 146 -5.63 -11.14 -13.09
N LYS A 147 -5.19 -12.16 -13.83
CA LYS A 147 -4.45 -11.95 -15.09
C LYS A 147 -5.25 -11.18 -16.13
N GLN A 148 -6.54 -11.49 -16.29
CA GLN A 148 -7.42 -10.78 -17.22
C GLN A 148 -7.62 -9.30 -16.84
N ILE A 149 -7.54 -8.97 -15.54
CA ILE A 149 -7.72 -7.61 -15.03
C ILE A 149 -6.41 -6.82 -15.07
N LEU A 150 -5.31 -7.43 -14.64
CA LEU A 150 -4.04 -6.74 -14.36
C LEU A 150 -3.08 -6.68 -15.55
N ILE A 151 -3.20 -7.61 -16.50
CA ILE A 151 -2.32 -7.66 -17.66
C ILE A 151 -3.03 -6.94 -18.82
N PRO A 152 -2.46 -5.84 -19.34
CA PRO A 152 -2.99 -5.17 -20.53
C PRO A 152 -3.08 -6.15 -21.70
N LYS A 153 -4.11 -5.97 -22.55
CA LYS A 153 -4.21 -6.70 -23.82
C LYS A 153 -3.23 -6.17 -24.85
#